data_AF-A0A212TEI2-F1
#
_entry.id   AF-A0A212TEI2-F1
#
_cell.length_a   1.000
_cell.length_b   1.000
_cell.length_c   1.000
_cell.angle_alpha   90.00
_cell.angle_beta   90.00
_cell.angle_gamma   90.00
#
_symmetry.space_group_name_H-M   'P 1'
#
loop_
_entity.id
_entity.type
_entity.pdbx_description
1 polymer ?
#
loop_
_entity_poly.entity_id
_entity_poly.type
_entity_poly.pdbx_seq_one_letter_code
_entity_poly.pdbx_strand_id
1 'polypeptide(L)'
;MSTLEHRMQLLLDERRITLLRQRAAERGVSVSTVVRDAIDVALEEDAAVRRAEAAARFLELTAKATPITDEPEDISRLHEDMDAELIAKLERL
;
A
#
# COMPACT_ATOMS: atom_id res chain seq x y z
N MET A 1 -1.92 -5.25 -8.72
CA MET A 1 -3.12 -4.56 -9.24
C MET A 1 -4.18 -4.64 -8.16
N SER A 2 -4.70 -3.51 -7.67
CA SER A 2 -5.79 -3.54 -6.68
C SER A 2 -7.10 -3.83 -7.40
N THR A 3 -7.66 -5.01 -7.19
CA THR A 3 -9.01 -5.36 -7.61
C THR A 3 -10.02 -4.56 -6.79
N LEU A 4 -11.06 -4.02 -7.44
CA LEU A 4 -12.18 -3.39 -6.73
C LEU A 4 -13.16 -4.50 -6.33
N GLU A 5 -13.17 -4.86 -5.05
CA GLU A 5 -13.86 -6.07 -4.56
C GLU A 5 -15.27 -5.79 -4.02
N HIS A 6 -15.55 -4.54 -3.64
CA HIS A 6 -16.82 -4.16 -3.01
C HIS A 6 -17.56 -3.09 -3.83
N ARG A 7 -18.86 -3.31 -4.07
CA ARG A 7 -19.75 -2.37 -4.75
C ARG A 7 -20.66 -1.67 -3.74
N MET A 8 -20.57 -0.36 -3.67
CA MET A 8 -21.43 0.50 -2.85
C MET A 8 -22.50 1.18 -3.70
N GLN A 9 -23.68 1.40 -3.12
CA GLN A 9 -24.73 2.25 -3.68
C GLN A 9 -24.91 3.49 -2.80
N LEU A 10 -24.99 4.67 -3.41
CA LEU A 10 -25.13 5.94 -2.71
C LEU A 10 -26.28 6.74 -3.32
N LEU A 11 -27.21 7.20 -2.49
CA LEU A 11 -28.27 8.11 -2.91
C LEU A 11 -27.80 9.56 -2.72
N LEU A 12 -27.91 10.35 -3.77
CA LEU A 12 -27.50 11.75 -3.81
C LEU A 12 -28.68 12.61 -4.27
N ASP A 13 -28.76 13.83 -3.73
CA ASP A 13 -29.64 14.85 -4.29
C ASP A 13 -29.16 15.35 -5.67
N GLU A 14 -30.06 16.04 -6.38
CA GLU A 14 -29.81 16.53 -7.74
C GLU A 14 -28.59 17.46 -7.82
N ARG A 15 -28.40 18.30 -6.81
CA ARG A 15 -27.28 19.24 -6.76
C ARG A 15 -25.94 18.50 -6.69
N ARG A 16 -25.84 17.50 -5.81
CA ARG A 16 -24.61 16.72 -5.61
C ARG A 16 -24.26 15.89 -6.86
N ILE A 17 -25.23 15.23 -7.47
CA ILE A 17 -24.96 14.45 -8.70
C ILE A 17 -24.58 15.35 -9.87
N THR A 18 -25.18 16.53 -9.98
CA THR A 18 -24.81 17.52 -11.02
C THR A 18 -23.35 17.97 -10.86
N LEU A 19 -22.93 18.32 -9.64
CA LEU A 19 -21.54 18.70 -9.35
C LEU A 19 -20.55 17.57 -9.68
N LEU A 20 -20.87 16.34 -9.30
CA LEU A 20 -20.02 15.18 -9.60
C LEU A 20 -19.91 14.92 -11.11
N ARG A 21 -21.00 15.02 -11.86
CA ARG A 21 -21.00 14.86 -13.33
C ARG A 21 -20.19 15.95 -14.01
N GLN A 22 -20.35 17.20 -13.59
CA GLN A 22 -19.57 18.32 -14.11
C GLN A 22 -18.07 18.08 -13.89
N ARG A 23 -17.68 17.73 -12.66
CA ARG A 23 -16.28 17.46 -12.32
C ARG A 23 -15.70 16.28 -13.09
N ALA A 24 -16.49 15.23 -13.28
CA ALA A 24 -16.11 14.06 -14.07
C ALA A 24 -15.87 14.43 -15.54
N ALA A 25 -16.75 15.26 -16.13
CA ALA A 25 -16.62 15.77 -17.49
C ALA A 25 -15.39 16.66 -17.66
N GLU A 26 -15.16 17.62 -16.75
CA GLU A 26 -13.99 18.51 -16.76
C GLU A 26 -12.67 17.74 -16.73
N ARG A 27 -12.63 16.59 -16.04
CA ARG A 27 -11.44 15.74 -15.91
C ARG A 27 -11.37 14.61 -16.95
N GLY A 28 -12.41 14.39 -17.75
CA GLY A 28 -12.49 13.27 -18.69
C GLY A 28 -12.50 11.89 -18.01
N VAL A 29 -13.03 11.78 -16.79
CA VAL A 29 -13.06 10.52 -16.02
C VAL A 29 -14.48 10.14 -15.63
N SER A 30 -14.67 8.94 -15.07
CA SER A 30 -15.96 8.52 -14.55
C SER A 30 -16.31 9.23 -13.23
N VAL A 31 -17.61 9.37 -12.94
CA VAL A 31 -18.10 9.84 -11.62
C VAL A 31 -17.54 8.97 -10.50
N SER A 32 -17.46 7.65 -10.69
CA SER A 32 -16.87 6.72 -9.71
C SER A 32 -15.39 6.97 -9.44
N THR A 33 -14.65 7.52 -10.40
CA THR A 33 -13.26 7.95 -10.18
C THR A 33 -13.24 9.18 -9.28
N VAL A 34 -14.05 10.19 -9.58
CA VAL A 34 -14.13 11.42 -8.75
C VAL A 34 -14.54 11.11 -7.31
N VAL A 35 -15.48 10.19 -7.11
CA VAL A 35 -15.91 9.77 -5.77
C VAL A 35 -14.77 9.06 -5.03
N ARG A 36 -14.00 8.19 -5.71
CA ARG A 36 -12.84 7.52 -5.11
C ARG A 36 -11.76 8.52 -4.70
N ASP A 37 -11.40 9.45 -5.59
CA ASP A 37 -10.43 10.50 -5.26
C ASP A 37 -10.87 11.32 -4.03
N ALA A 38 -12.16 11.65 -3.94
CA ALA A 38 -12.71 12.39 -2.81
C ALA A 38 -12.66 11.59 -1.50
N ILE A 39 -12.89 10.27 -1.57
CA ILE A 39 -12.74 9.35 -0.44
C ILE A 39 -11.27 9.29 -0.02
N ASP A 40 -10.36 9.13 -0.97
CA ASP A 40 -8.92 9.03 -0.69
C ASP A 40 -8.40 10.30 0.02
N VAL A 41 -8.84 11.48 -0.43
CA VAL A 41 -8.51 12.77 0.21
C VAL A 41 -9.16 12.90 1.59
N ALA A 42 -10.43 12.48 1.73
CA ALA A 42 -11.14 12.56 3.02
C ALA A 42 -10.57 11.60 4.06
N LEU A 43 -10.04 10.45 3.64
CA LEU A 43 -9.42 9.43 4.49
C LEU A 43 -7.89 9.59 4.55
N GLU A 44 -7.33 10.67 4.01
CA GLU A 44 -5.88 10.85 3.90
C GLU A 44 -5.19 11.12 5.25
N GLU A 45 -5.94 11.46 6.31
CA GLU A 45 -5.43 11.40 7.70
C GLU A 45 -4.88 9.99 8.02
N ASP A 46 -5.51 8.93 7.54
CA ASP A 46 -4.99 7.56 7.66
C ASP A 46 -3.79 7.30 6.73
N ALA A 47 -3.62 8.06 5.65
CA ALA A 47 -2.48 7.88 4.74
C ALA A 47 -1.18 8.40 5.36
N ALA A 48 -1.22 9.51 6.09
CA ALA A 48 -0.07 10.01 6.84
C ALA A 48 0.33 9.04 7.97
N VAL A 49 -0.65 8.53 8.71
CA VAL A 49 -0.44 7.52 9.76
C VAL A 49 0.10 6.22 9.16
N ARG A 50 -0.48 5.70 8.08
CA ARG A 50 0.03 4.49 7.40
C ARG A 50 1.44 4.65 6.86
N ARG A 51 1.80 5.83 6.33
CA ARG A 51 3.18 6.12 5.88
C ARG A 51 4.14 6.16 7.07
N ALA A 52 3.74 6.78 8.19
CA ALA A 52 4.54 6.81 9.41
C ALA A 52 4.74 5.40 9.98
N GLU A 53 3.70 4.57 10.02
CA GLU A 53 3.79 3.17 10.46
C GLU A 53 4.65 2.31 9.52
N ALA A 54 4.56 2.51 8.21
CA ALA A 54 5.42 1.84 7.25
C ALA A 54 6.90 2.24 7.43
N ALA A 55 7.16 3.54 7.63
CA ALA A 55 8.51 4.05 7.91
C ALA A 55 9.04 3.51 9.25
N ALA A 56 8.22 3.46 10.29
CA ALA A 56 8.59 2.90 11.59
C ALA A 56 8.96 1.41 11.47
N ARG A 57 8.13 0.60 10.79
CA ARG A 57 8.44 -0.81 10.53
C ARG A 57 9.73 -0.99 9.73
N PHE A 58 9.96 -0.14 8.74
CA PHE A 58 11.20 -0.17 7.96
C PHE A 58 12.43 0.13 8.84
N LEU A 59 12.36 1.15 9.69
CA LEU A 59 13.43 1.49 10.62
C LEU A 59 13.67 0.41 11.69
N GLU A 60 12.63 -0.27 12.16
CA GLU A 60 12.79 -1.40 13.08
C GLU A 60 13.52 -2.58 12.44
N LEU A 61 13.28 -2.84 11.14
CA LEU A 61 13.99 -3.88 10.41
C LEU A 61 15.47 -3.53 10.24
N THR A 62 15.81 -2.27 9.97
CA THR A 62 17.21 -1.85 9.83
C THR A 62 17.93 -1.81 11.17
N ALA A 63 17.26 -1.48 12.27
CA ALA A 63 17.85 -1.49 13.62
C ALA A 63 18.20 -2.90 14.12
N LYS A 64 17.54 -3.94 13.58
CA LYS A 64 17.81 -5.35 13.88
C LYS A 64 18.76 -6.02 12.89
N ALA A 65 19.25 -5.29 11.88
CA ALA A 65 20.19 -5.83 10.92
C ALA A 65 21.51 -6.15 11.62
N THR A 66 21.94 -7.42 11.56
CA THR A 66 23.27 -7.84 11.99
C THR A 66 24.32 -7.07 11.17
N PRO A 67 25.38 -6.52 11.78
CA PRO A 67 26.46 -5.91 11.02
C PRO A 67 27.03 -6.92 10.02
N ILE A 68 27.04 -6.53 8.75
CA ILE A 68 27.60 -7.35 7.66
C ILE A 68 29.11 -7.19 7.74
N THR A 69 29.82 -8.29 7.96
CA THR A 69 31.27 -8.37 7.74
C THR A 69 31.47 -8.56 6.24
N ASP A 70 32.25 -7.70 5.58
CA ASP A 70 32.53 -7.77 4.13
C ASP A 70 33.50 -8.91 3.75
N GLU A 71 33.60 -9.95 4.58
CA GLU A 71 34.44 -11.12 4.30
C GLU A 71 33.67 -12.07 3.36
N PRO A 72 34.25 -12.46 2.20
CA PRO A 72 33.54 -13.26 1.20
C PRO A 72 32.97 -14.58 1.73
N GLU A 73 33.65 -15.19 2.70
CA GLU A 73 33.24 -16.45 3.34
C GLU A 73 31.98 -16.29 4.21
N ASP A 74 31.80 -15.11 4.82
CA ASP A 74 30.65 -14.79 5.65
C ASP A 74 29.42 -14.47 4.80
N ILE A 75 29.60 -13.87 3.63
CA ILE A 75 28.50 -13.57 2.69
C ILE A 75 27.92 -14.87 2.12
N SER A 76 28.76 -15.83 1.75
CA SER A 76 28.28 -17.13 1.24
C SER A 76 27.46 -17.89 2.29
N ARG A 77 27.90 -17.91 3.55
CA ARG A 77 27.15 -18.53 4.65
C ARG A 77 25.83 -17.82 4.91
N LEU A 78 25.82 -16.49 4.87
CA LEU A 78 24.59 -15.70 5.05
C LEU A 78 23.55 -16.02 3.96
N HIS A 79 23.99 -16.19 2.71
CA HIS A 79 23.08 -16.58 1.63
C HIS A 79 22.49 -17.97 1.84
N GLU A 80 23.31 -18.94 2.25
CA GLU A 80 22.85 -20.31 2.55
C GLU A 80 21.81 -20.33 3.67
N ASP A 81 22.02 -19.55 4.74
CA ASP A 81 21.08 -19.42 5.86
C ASP A 81 19.75 -18.76 5.43
N MET A 82 19.81 -17.72 4.59
CA MET A 82 18.61 -17.05 4.06
C MET A 82 17.80 -17.96 3.14
N ASP A 83 18.48 -18.75 2.29
CA ASP A 83 17.83 -19.72 1.40
C ASP A 83 17.16 -20.83 2.20
N ALA A 84 17.82 -21.33 3.26
CA ALA A 84 17.24 -22.32 4.16
C ALA A 84 15.99 -21.79 4.90
N GLU A 85 16.02 -20.55 5.38
CA GLU A 85 14.87 -19.92 6.04
C GLU A 85 13.70 -19.72 5.06
N LEU A 86 13.99 -19.32 3.82
CA LEU A 86 12.98 -19.12 2.78
C LEU A 86 12.29 -20.44 2.41
N ILE A 87 13.06 -21.51 2.22
CA ILE A 87 12.54 -22.86 1.94
C ILE A 87 11.64 -23.33 3.10
N ALA A 88 12.08 -23.18 4.34
CA ALA A 88 11.31 -23.57 5.52
C ALA A 88 9.99 -22.78 5.67
N LYS A 89 9.95 -21.51 5.24
CA LYS A 89 8.72 -20.71 5.20
C LYS A 89 7.77 -21.16 4.09
N LEU A 90 8.29 -21.55 2.93
CA LEU A 90 7.49 -22.03 1.80
C LEU A 90 6.88 -23.41 2.06
N GLU A 91 7.55 -24.28 2.81
CA GLU A 91 7.02 -25.60 3.20
C GLU A 91 5.93 -25.53 4.29
N ARG A 92 5.77 -24.39 4.96
CA ARG A 92 4.73 -24.16 5.98
C ARG A 92 3.43 -23.58 5.40
N LEU A 93 3.38 -23.27 4.10
CA LEU A 93 2.22 -22.76 3.37
C LEU A 93 1.51 -23.89 2.62
#